data_AF-A0A0F9KS59-F1
#
_entry.id   AF-A0A0F9KS59-F1
#
_cell.length_a   1.000
_cell.length_b   1.000
_cell.length_c   1.000
_cell.angle_alpha   90.00
_cell.angle_beta   90.00
_cell.angle_gamma   90.00
#
_symmetry.space_group_name_H-M   'P 1'
#
loop_
_entity.id
_entity.type
_entity.pdbx_description
1 polymer ?
#
loop_
_entity_poly.entity_id
_entity_poly.type
_entity_poly.pdbx_seq_one_letter_code
_entity_poly.pdbx_strand_id
1 'polypeptide(L)'
;APAAASSIELDYRDGPAFEPTIDQNTVFTFTNPPIAGTLGSFTVIVHQDGTGGWTVTWPATVDWPGGVIPVPSTGANDVNIFSFFTADAGARYYGFVGGLDFG
;
A
#
# COMPACT_ATOMS: atom_id res chain seq x y z
N ALA A 1 5.04 -7.54 -13.66
CA ALA A 1 5.14 -6.53 -12.60
C ALA A 1 6.35 -5.63 -12.89
N PRO A 2 6.30 -4.32 -12.60
CA PRO A 2 7.50 -3.48 -12.63
C PRO A 2 8.56 -4.09 -11.69
N ALA A 3 9.83 -3.98 -12.07
CA ALA A 3 10.96 -4.53 -11.34
C ALA A 3 11.15 -3.86 -9.97
N ALA A 4 11.71 -4.61 -9.04
CA ALA A 4 12.07 -4.23 -7.68
C ALA A 4 12.72 -2.85 -7.54
N ALA A 5 12.07 -1.99 -6.76
CA ALA A 5 12.64 -0.73 -6.31
C ALA A 5 12.39 -0.58 -4.81
N SER A 6 13.32 0.03 -4.09
CA SER A 6 13.14 0.35 -2.67
C SER A 6 11.99 1.34 -2.44
N SER A 7 11.52 1.98 -3.51
CA SER A 7 10.34 2.85 -3.55
C SER A 7 9.44 2.44 -4.70
N ILE A 8 8.15 2.26 -4.43
CA ILE A 8 7.12 2.00 -5.45
C ILE A 8 6.11 3.14 -5.39
N GLU A 9 5.90 3.81 -6.53
CA GLU A 9 4.87 4.83 -6.67
C GLU A 9 3.55 4.19 -7.11
N LEU A 10 2.47 4.54 -6.41
CA LEU A 10 1.10 4.14 -6.72
C LEU A 10 0.33 5.35 -7.23
N ASP A 11 0.17 5.43 -8.56
CA ASP A 11 -0.54 6.51 -9.23
C ASP A 11 -2.03 6.15 -9.38
N TYR A 12 -2.92 6.95 -8.80
CA TYR A 12 -4.37 6.80 -8.94
C TYR A 12 -4.87 6.68 -10.40
N ARG A 13 -4.10 7.20 -11.35
CA ARG A 13 -4.41 7.16 -12.79
C ARG A 13 -4.19 5.78 -13.40
N ASP A 14 -3.39 4.93 -12.77
CA ASP A 14 -3.08 3.58 -13.24
C ASP A 14 -4.20 2.59 -12.91
N GLY A 15 -5.06 2.93 -11.94
CA GLY A 15 -6.28 2.19 -11.67
C GLY A 15 -6.65 2.09 -10.20
N PRO A 16 -7.70 1.31 -9.90
CA PRO A 16 -8.22 1.16 -8.54
C PRO A 16 -7.49 0.09 -7.71
N ALA A 17 -6.52 -0.62 -8.29
CA ALA A 17 -5.82 -1.71 -7.62
C ALA A 17 -4.36 -1.81 -8.08
N PHE A 18 -3.47 -2.15 -7.14
CA PHE A 18 -2.06 -2.37 -7.37
C PHE A 18 -1.64 -3.70 -6.74
N GLU A 19 -0.83 -4.49 -7.46
CA GLU A 19 -0.40 -5.81 -7.01
C GLU A 19 1.14 -5.95 -7.08
N PRO A 20 1.90 -5.20 -6.26
CA PRO A 20 3.36 -5.30 -6.25
C PRO A 20 3.83 -6.61 -5.60
N THR A 21 4.86 -7.21 -6.18
CA THR A 21 5.71 -8.19 -5.49
C THR A 21 6.95 -7.48 -4.99
N ILE A 22 7.26 -7.61 -3.69
CA ILE A 22 8.43 -7.00 -3.06
C ILE A 22 9.48 -8.06 -2.74
N ASP A 23 10.73 -7.74 -3.02
CA ASP A 23 11.92 -8.58 -2.83
C ASP A 23 13.01 -7.85 -2.00
N GLN A 24 12.62 -6.73 -1.38
CA GLN A 24 13.42 -5.91 -0.49
C GLN A 24 12.49 -5.02 0.34
N ASN A 25 13.02 -4.34 1.36
CA ASN A 25 12.23 -3.34 2.09
C ASN A 25 11.73 -2.24 1.13
N THR A 26 10.43 -1.98 1.16
CA THR A 26 9.78 -1.10 0.18
C THR A 26 9.07 0.06 0.86
N VAL A 27 9.25 1.25 0.31
CA VAL A 27 8.50 2.46 0.65
C VAL A 27 7.45 2.70 -0.44
N PHE A 28 6.19 2.87 -0.07
CA PHE A 28 5.16 3.29 -1.02
C PHE A 28 5.00 4.81 -1.03
N THR A 29 4.77 5.38 -2.21
CA THR A 29 4.30 6.76 -2.38
C THR A 29 2.98 6.74 -3.13
N PHE A 30 2.09 7.69 -2.82
CA PHE A 30 0.80 7.82 -3.50
C PHE A 30 0.82 9.11 -4.33
N THR A 31 0.44 9.03 -5.60
CA THR A 31 0.45 10.19 -6.50
C THR A 31 -0.89 10.38 -7.21
N ASN A 32 -1.10 11.61 -7.68
CA ASN A 32 -2.28 12.06 -8.42
C ASN A 32 -3.65 11.73 -7.77
N PRO A 33 -3.83 11.92 -6.45
CA PRO A 33 -5.15 11.73 -5.85
C PRO A 33 -6.21 12.63 -6.52
N PRO A 34 -7.50 12.23 -6.48
CA PRO A 34 -8.58 13.09 -6.91
C PRO A 34 -8.58 14.44 -6.18
N ILE A 35 -9.09 15.47 -6.84
CA ILE A 35 -9.19 16.82 -6.25
C ILE A 35 -10.03 16.79 -4.96
N ALA A 36 -9.72 17.69 -4.03
CA ALA A 36 -10.45 17.82 -2.77
C ALA A 36 -11.97 17.94 -3.00
N GLY A 37 -12.74 17.24 -2.17
CA GLY A 37 -14.19 17.06 -2.33
C GLY A 37 -14.57 15.85 -3.19
N THR A 38 -13.61 15.19 -3.84
CA THR A 38 -13.82 13.93 -4.57
C THR A 38 -13.20 12.77 -3.80
N LEU A 39 -14.00 11.74 -3.51
CA LEU A 39 -13.50 10.52 -2.87
C LEU A 39 -12.66 9.73 -3.87
N GLY A 40 -11.41 9.45 -3.52
CA GLY A 40 -10.55 8.50 -4.19
C GLY A 40 -10.27 7.30 -3.31
N SER A 41 -10.33 6.10 -3.89
CA SER A 41 -9.97 4.86 -3.21
C SER A 41 -9.17 3.93 -4.11
N PHE A 42 -8.27 3.15 -3.52
CA PHE A 42 -7.60 2.04 -4.19
C PHE A 42 -7.26 0.93 -3.20
N THR A 43 -6.96 -0.25 -3.74
CA THR A 43 -6.48 -1.42 -2.99
C THR A 43 -5.04 -1.73 -3.39
N VAL A 44 -4.22 -2.15 -2.42
CA VAL A 44 -2.88 -2.65 -2.64
C VAL A 44 -2.80 -4.08 -2.14
N ILE A 45 -2.43 -5.00 -3.01
CA ILE A 45 -2.18 -6.41 -2.71
C ILE A 45 -0.66 -6.60 -2.77
N VAL A 46 -0.01 -6.58 -1.61
CA VAL A 46 1.43 -6.72 -1.49
C VAL A 46 1.78 -8.21 -1.39
N HIS A 47 2.56 -8.69 -2.34
CA HIS A 47 3.14 -10.04 -2.31
C HIS A 47 4.58 -9.97 -1.81
N GLN A 48 4.95 -10.81 -0.85
CA GLN A 48 6.35 -11.13 -0.59
C GLN A 48 6.89 -11.99 -1.75
N ASP A 49 8.18 -11.86 -2.06
CA ASP A 49 8.85 -12.81 -2.94
C ASP A 49 9.03 -14.19 -2.27
N GLY A 50 9.69 -15.11 -2.99
CA GLY A 50 9.98 -16.44 -2.46
C GLY A 50 10.95 -16.48 -1.27
N THR A 51 11.54 -15.34 -0.88
CA THR A 51 12.41 -15.21 0.29
C THR A 51 11.60 -14.75 1.50
N GLY A 52 10.73 -13.75 1.31
CA GLY A 52 10.08 -13.03 2.39
C GLY A 52 11.06 -12.21 3.24
N GLY A 53 10.57 -11.73 4.38
CA GLY A 53 11.32 -10.93 5.34
C GLY A 53 11.30 -9.43 5.05
N TRP A 54 10.50 -8.98 4.10
CA TRP A 54 10.49 -7.59 3.65
C TRP A 54 9.43 -6.77 4.36
N THR A 55 9.85 -5.60 4.84
CA THR A 55 8.97 -4.63 5.47
C THR A 55 8.43 -3.63 4.46
N VAL A 56 7.25 -3.08 4.77
CA VAL A 56 6.62 -2.01 4.01
C VAL A 56 6.58 -0.74 4.85
N THR A 57 6.93 0.39 4.25
CA THR A 57 6.73 1.74 4.82
C THR A 57 5.68 2.49 4.01
N TRP A 58 4.66 3.01 4.69
CA TRP A 58 3.59 3.80 4.08
C TRP A 58 3.87 5.30 4.21
N PRO A 59 3.29 6.16 3.35
CA PRO A 59 3.37 7.61 3.51
C PRO A 59 2.91 8.07 4.89
N ALA A 60 3.54 9.11 5.44
CA ALA A 60 3.13 9.69 6.73
C ALA A 60 1.72 10.33 6.70
N THR A 61 1.16 10.56 5.51
CA THR A 61 -0.22 11.02 5.31
C THR A 61 -1.25 9.91 5.53
N VAL A 62 -0.83 8.65 5.66
CA VAL A 62 -1.71 7.54 6.01
C VAL A 62 -1.99 7.53 7.50
N ASP A 63 -3.25 7.77 7.82
CA ASP A 63 -3.83 7.61 9.13
C ASP A 63 -4.44 6.22 9.28
N TRP A 64 -3.97 5.49 10.29
CA TRP A 64 -4.41 4.14 10.61
C TRP A 64 -5.34 4.15 11.82
N PRO A 65 -6.24 3.16 11.96
CA PRO A 65 -7.10 3.04 13.13
C PRO A 65 -6.30 3.07 14.44
N GLY A 66 -6.63 4.02 15.32
CA GLY A 66 -5.93 4.21 16.59
C GLY A 66 -4.48 4.72 16.47
N GLY A 67 -4.05 5.16 15.28
CA GLY A 67 -2.68 5.62 15.01
C GLY A 67 -1.65 4.49 14.95
N VAL A 68 -2.08 3.22 14.86
CA VAL A 68 -1.20 2.05 14.84
C VAL A 68 -0.99 1.59 13.41
N ILE A 69 0.24 1.71 12.92
CA ILE A 69 0.62 1.19 11.60
C ILE A 69 0.55 -0.35 11.65
N PRO A 70 -0.19 -1.01 10.73
CA PRO A 70 -0.22 -2.45 10.64
C PRO A 70 1.15 -3.04 10.35
N VAL A 71 1.44 -4.19 10.93
CA VAL A 71 2.63 -4.99 10.62
C VAL A 71 2.23 -6.06 9.62
N PRO A 72 2.63 -5.97 8.34
CA PRO A 72 2.35 -7.00 7.34
C PRO A 72 3.06 -8.30 7.72
N SER A 73 2.48 -9.44 7.30
CA SER A 73 3.21 -10.70 7.38
C SER A 73 4.35 -10.72 6.36
N THR A 74 5.44 -11.39 6.71
CA THR A 74 6.69 -11.39 5.95
C THR A 74 7.19 -12.80 5.64
N GLY A 75 6.33 -13.82 5.73
CA GLY A 75 6.65 -15.15 5.25
C GLY A 75 6.89 -15.14 3.73
N ALA A 76 7.63 -16.13 3.26
CA ALA A 76 7.88 -16.30 1.83
C ALA A 76 6.56 -16.52 1.09
N ASN A 77 6.33 -15.72 0.04
CA ASN A 77 5.10 -15.69 -0.76
C ASN A 77 3.85 -15.19 -0.04
N ASP A 78 3.96 -14.68 1.19
CA ASP A 78 2.82 -14.10 1.90
C ASP A 78 2.17 -12.97 1.10
N VAL A 79 0.84 -12.91 1.15
CA VAL A 79 0.04 -11.87 0.51
C VAL A 79 -0.70 -11.06 1.57
N ASN A 80 -0.56 -9.74 1.49
CA ASN A 80 -1.14 -8.77 2.40
C ASN A 80 -1.99 -7.75 1.62
N ILE A 81 -3.23 -7.51 2.05
CA ILE A 81 -4.18 -6.65 1.36
C ILE A 81 -4.48 -5.42 2.21
N PHE A 82 -4.34 -4.25 1.61
CA PHE A 82 -4.63 -2.96 2.22
C PHE A 82 -5.57 -2.14 1.33
N SER A 83 -6.44 -1.34 1.94
CA SER A 83 -7.28 -0.38 1.22
C SER A 83 -7.04 1.02 1.75
N PHE A 84 -7.04 1.99 0.83
CA PHE A 84 -6.78 3.39 1.13
C PHE A 84 -7.87 4.27 0.55
N PHE A 85 -8.16 5.36 1.25
CA PHE A 85 -9.05 6.40 0.74
C PHE A 85 -8.67 7.81 1.18
N THR A 86 -8.90 8.77 0.29
CA THR A 86 -8.73 10.21 0.54
C THR A 86 -9.89 10.97 -0.09
N ALA A 87 -10.24 12.11 0.48
CA ALA A 87 -11.22 13.05 -0.10
C ALA A 87 -10.68 14.49 -0.13
N ASP A 88 -9.41 14.69 0.21
CA ASP A 88 -8.79 16.00 0.44
C ASP A 88 -7.51 16.19 -0.39
N ALA A 89 -7.51 15.65 -1.62
CA ALA A 89 -6.36 15.69 -2.53
C ALA A 89 -5.08 15.07 -1.94
N GLY A 90 -5.23 14.05 -1.10
CA GLY A 90 -4.12 13.29 -0.52
C GLY A 90 -3.44 13.95 0.68
N ALA A 91 -4.03 15.00 1.26
CA ALA A 91 -3.54 15.56 2.51
C ALA A 91 -3.66 14.54 3.66
N ARG A 92 -4.74 13.74 3.66
CA ARG A 92 -4.90 12.56 4.51
C ARG A 92 -5.43 11.39 3.71
N TYR A 93 -4.83 10.23 3.97
CA TYR A 93 -5.37 8.94 3.56
C TYR A 93 -5.78 8.19 4.81
N TYR A 94 -6.93 7.53 4.78
CA TYR A 94 -7.26 6.54 5.79
C TYR A 94 -6.86 5.17 5.26
N GLY A 95 -6.09 4.42 6.04
CA GLY A 95 -5.62 3.08 5.69
C GLY A 95 -6.34 1.98 6.46
N PHE A 96 -6.62 0.86 5.79
CA PHE A 96 -7.32 -0.30 6.35
C PHE A 96 -6.59 -1.57 5.97
N VAL A 97 -6.57 -2.52 6.90
CA VAL A 97 -6.15 -3.88 6.62
C VAL A 97 -7.36 -4.63 6.07
N GLY A 98 -7.28 -5.05 4.81
CA GLY A 98 -8.26 -5.97 4.20
C GLY A 98 -8.02 -7.41 4.62
N GLY A 99 -6.76 -7.78 4.85
CA GLY A 99 -6.32 -9.06 5.41
C GLY A 99 -4.81 -9.22 5.28
N LEU A 100 -4.21 -10.05 6.12
CA LEU A 100 -2.76 -10.32 6.13
C LEU A 100 -2.55 -11.83 6.08
N ASP A 101 -1.34 -12.26 5.71
CA ASP A 101 -0.92 -13.66 5.80
C ASP A 101 -1.78 -14.63 4.95
N PHE A 102 -2.14 -14.20 3.74
CA PHE A 102 -2.67 -15.11 2.73
C PHE A 102 -1.51 -15.84 2.03
N GLY A 103 -1.75 -17.08 1.58
CA GLY A 103 -0.74 -17.94 0.93
C GLY A 103 -0.90 -18.13 -0.56
#